data_AF-A0A3M1PY95-F1
#
_entry.id   AF-A0A3M1PY95-F1
#
_cell.length_a   1.000
_cell.length_b   1.000
_cell.length_c   1.000
_cell.angle_alpha   90.00
_cell.angle_beta   90.00
_cell.angle_gamma   90.00
#
_symmetry.space_group_name_H-M   'P 1'
#
loop_
_entity.id
_entity.type
_entity.pdbx_description
1 polymer ?
#
loop_
_entity_poly.entity_id
_entity_poly.type
_entity_poly.pdbx_seq_one_letter_code
_entity_poly.pdbx_strand_id
1 'polypeptide(L)'
;RRYRQLAYVWWFSDRPPMTPHDPAAGHIDGGTLRLTLDRSGRPAIAEVALNCGCGHVVYVADDLEAAARREFGGPIESARFAIESRAPGRRPVLVAGVFSRDGPPSRPLLILQAGTHEPLRFAMTTDPRSTIAQIKEEHAYVLDDYEALDHMPFEGGYASMFGPDGLVHNAGRAEGYLLAPTGMLSAGQPRKRGTQRVRWDEYLFDDPTLLSQTLRIPRAFERGSTE
;
A
#
# COMPACT_ATOMS: atom_id res chain seq x y z
N ARG A 1 -4.35 17.20 5.19
CA ARG A 1 -5.68 17.49 4.57
C ARG A 1 -6.31 16.15 4.25
N ARG A 2 -7.58 15.90 4.58
CA ARG A 2 -8.17 14.56 4.39
C ARG A 2 -8.59 14.34 2.94
N TYR A 3 -8.11 13.26 2.33
CA TYR A 3 -8.56 12.80 1.03
C TYR A 3 -9.58 11.67 1.19
N ARG A 4 -10.48 11.51 0.22
CA ARG A 4 -11.38 10.35 0.20
C ARG A 4 -10.60 9.14 -0.27
N GLN A 5 -10.64 8.06 0.51
CA GLN A 5 -9.86 6.86 0.27
C GLN A 5 -10.74 5.61 0.34
N LEU A 6 -10.44 4.63 -0.52
CA LEU A 6 -10.95 3.26 -0.44
C LEU A 6 -9.77 2.37 -0.04
N ALA A 7 -9.93 1.56 0.99
CA ALA A 7 -8.88 0.64 1.46
C ALA A 7 -9.37 -0.80 1.34
N TYR A 8 -8.63 -1.61 0.58
CA TYR A 8 -8.84 -3.04 0.42
C TYR A 8 -7.69 -3.75 1.12
N VAL A 9 -8.00 -4.60 2.10
CA VAL A 9 -7.00 -5.36 2.84
C VAL A 9 -7.20 -6.85 2.56
N TRP A 10 -6.11 -7.57 2.37
CA TRP A 10 -6.11 -9.02 2.22
C TRP A 10 -5.02 -9.66 3.08
N TRP A 11 -5.15 -10.95 3.32
CA TRP A 11 -4.26 -11.74 4.15
C TRP A 11 -3.87 -13.04 3.44
N PHE A 12 -2.65 -13.50 3.68
CA PHE A 12 -2.12 -14.79 3.25
C PHE A 12 -1.85 -15.65 4.49
N SER A 13 -2.02 -16.96 4.37
CA SER A 13 -1.78 -17.91 5.45
C SER A 13 -0.30 -18.17 5.75
N ASP A 14 0.62 -17.60 4.96
CA ASP A 14 2.06 -17.67 5.19
C ASP A 14 2.77 -16.60 4.35
N ARG A 15 3.93 -16.16 4.80
CA ARG A 15 5.01 -15.58 4.01
C ARG A 15 6.08 -16.68 3.91
N PRO A 16 6.03 -17.54 2.88
CA PRO A 16 6.89 -18.72 2.85
C PRO A 16 8.37 -18.31 2.82
N PRO A 17 9.27 -19.14 3.37
CA PRO A 17 10.69 -18.90 3.28
C PRO A 17 11.14 -19.03 1.82
N MET A 18 11.77 -17.98 1.31
CA MET A 18 12.29 -17.98 -0.07
C MET A 18 13.75 -18.45 -0.14
N THR A 19 14.43 -18.51 1.01
CA THR A 19 15.80 -18.98 1.18
C THR A 19 15.94 -19.78 2.49
N PRO A 20 16.98 -20.62 2.63
CA PRO A 20 17.35 -21.15 3.94
C PRO A 20 17.53 -20.02 4.95
N HIS A 21 16.91 -20.14 6.13
CA HIS A 21 16.93 -19.13 7.19
C HIS A 21 16.40 -17.74 6.78
N ASP A 22 15.40 -17.67 5.88
CA ASP A 22 14.73 -16.41 5.51
C ASP A 22 14.13 -15.72 6.77
N PRO A 23 14.67 -14.55 7.19
CA PRO A 23 14.20 -13.90 8.39
C PRO A 23 12.82 -13.26 8.25
N ALA A 24 12.36 -13.02 7.01
CA ALA A 24 11.08 -12.42 6.70
C ALA A 24 9.95 -13.47 6.58
N ALA A 25 10.25 -14.77 6.76
CA ALA A 25 9.25 -15.82 6.74
C ALA A 25 8.34 -15.78 7.98
N GLY A 26 7.09 -16.23 7.84
CA GLY A 26 6.17 -16.34 8.98
C GLY A 26 4.74 -16.69 8.57
N HIS A 27 4.03 -17.40 9.45
CA HIS A 27 2.72 -18.04 9.21
C HIS A 27 1.52 -17.10 8.98
N ILE A 28 1.77 -15.83 8.70
CA ILE A 28 0.75 -14.90 8.21
C ILE A 28 1.44 -13.72 7.52
N ASP A 29 0.81 -13.29 6.43
CA ASP A 29 1.20 -12.09 5.70
C ASP A 29 -0.03 -11.37 5.18
N GLY A 30 0.14 -10.24 4.53
CA GLY A 30 -0.98 -9.57 3.89
C GLY A 30 -0.58 -8.27 3.25
N GLY A 31 -1.54 -7.63 2.61
CA GLY A 31 -1.34 -6.32 2.03
C GLY A 31 -2.59 -5.47 2.05
N THR A 32 -2.36 -4.19 1.82
CA THR A 32 -3.37 -3.16 1.73
C THR A 32 -3.18 -2.40 0.43
N LEU A 33 -4.24 -2.29 -0.36
CA LEU A 33 -4.37 -1.37 -1.48
C LEU A 33 -5.24 -0.21 -1.03
N ARG A 34 -4.68 1.00 -1.03
CA ARG A 34 -5.41 2.22 -0.73
C ARG A 34 -5.51 3.09 -1.98
N LEU A 35 -6.73 3.34 -2.43
CA LEU A 35 -7.04 4.21 -3.56
C LEU A 35 -7.47 5.57 -3.03
N THR A 36 -6.67 6.60 -3.25
CA THR A 36 -7.05 7.98 -3.02
C THR A 36 -7.79 8.51 -4.24
N LEU A 37 -9.01 9.00 -4.03
CA LEU A 37 -9.89 9.48 -5.08
C LEU A 37 -9.72 10.98 -5.31
N ASP A 38 -9.82 11.41 -6.57
CA ASP A 38 -10.00 12.81 -6.91
C ASP A 38 -11.44 13.28 -6.60
N ARG A 39 -11.73 14.56 -6.88
CA ARG A 39 -13.05 15.15 -6.61
C ARG A 39 -14.18 14.55 -7.45
N SER A 40 -13.86 13.93 -8.59
CA SER A 40 -14.82 13.20 -9.42
C SER A 40 -15.05 11.77 -8.96
N GLY A 41 -14.36 11.33 -7.90
CA GLY A 41 -14.46 9.97 -7.38
C GLY A 41 -13.63 8.95 -8.16
N ARG A 42 -12.78 9.39 -9.10
CA ARG A 42 -11.88 8.49 -9.83
C ARG A 42 -10.60 8.28 -9.00
N PRO A 43 -10.02 7.07 -8.95
CA PRO A 43 -8.72 6.86 -8.31
C PRO A 43 -7.66 7.75 -8.94
N ALA A 44 -6.79 8.38 -8.15
CA ALA A 44 -5.73 9.26 -8.64
C ALA A 44 -4.36 8.89 -8.07
N ILE A 45 -4.34 8.31 -6.86
CA ILE A 45 -3.14 7.76 -6.23
C ILE A 45 -3.53 6.38 -5.71
N ALA A 46 -2.72 5.37 -6.01
CA ALA A 46 -2.82 4.04 -5.45
C ALA A 46 -1.58 3.77 -4.59
N GLU A 47 -1.79 3.53 -3.31
CA GLU A 47 -0.75 3.13 -2.37
C GLU A 47 -0.89 1.63 -2.11
N VAL A 48 0.20 0.88 -2.23
CA VAL A 48 0.24 -0.53 -1.85
C VAL A 48 1.26 -0.69 -0.74
N ALA A 49 0.85 -1.27 0.37
CA ALA A 49 1.74 -1.59 1.49
C ALA A 49 1.45 -3.02 1.95
N LEU A 50 2.48 -3.79 2.28
CA LEU A 50 2.26 -5.04 3.01
C LEU A 50 1.79 -4.71 4.43
N ASN A 51 1.04 -5.62 5.06
CA ASN A 51 0.42 -5.35 6.36
C ASN A 51 1.45 -5.18 7.49
N CYS A 52 2.69 -5.68 7.31
CA CYS A 52 3.87 -5.36 8.12
C CYS A 52 4.24 -3.86 8.10
N GLY A 53 3.79 -3.10 7.09
CA GLY A 53 4.26 -1.76 6.76
C GLY A 53 5.48 -1.71 5.83
N CYS A 54 6.08 -2.87 5.57
CA CYS A 54 7.11 -3.09 4.57
C CYS A 54 6.53 -3.04 3.14
N GLY A 55 7.38 -2.88 2.12
CA GLY A 55 6.93 -2.87 0.72
C GLY A 55 6.02 -1.70 0.29
N HIS A 56 5.97 -0.59 1.05
CA HIS A 56 5.13 0.56 0.69
C HIS A 56 5.61 1.27 -0.59
N VAL A 57 4.77 1.23 -1.63
CA VAL A 57 4.95 1.86 -2.94
C VAL A 57 3.71 2.63 -3.37
N VAL A 58 3.91 3.61 -4.24
CA VAL A 58 2.86 4.49 -4.77
C VAL A 58 2.82 4.42 -6.29
N TYR A 59 1.62 4.42 -6.84
CA TYR A 59 1.34 4.64 -8.25
C TYR A 59 0.43 5.85 -8.40
N VAL A 60 0.63 6.66 -9.43
CA VAL A 60 -0.14 7.90 -9.63
C VAL A 60 -0.78 7.92 -11.01
N ALA A 61 -1.93 8.58 -11.14
CA ALA A 61 -2.53 8.75 -12.44
C ALA A 61 -1.62 9.59 -13.35
N ASP A 62 -1.59 9.26 -14.64
CA ASP A 62 -0.81 9.97 -15.66
C ASP A 62 -1.17 11.46 -15.75
N ASP A 63 -2.45 11.80 -15.66
CA ASP A 63 -2.94 13.19 -15.65
C ASP A 63 -2.56 13.95 -14.37
N LEU A 64 -2.47 13.27 -13.23
CA LEU A 64 -1.97 13.83 -11.97
C LEU A 64 -0.47 14.13 -12.04
N GLU A 65 0.33 13.20 -12.58
CA GLU A 65 1.75 13.42 -12.85
C GLU A 65 1.97 14.55 -13.87
N ALA A 66 1.14 14.63 -14.91
CA ALA A 66 1.19 15.72 -15.89
C ALA A 66 0.85 17.07 -15.24
N ALA A 67 -0.12 17.11 -14.32
CA ALA A 67 -0.44 18.32 -13.55
C ALA A 67 0.71 18.72 -12.62
N ALA A 68 1.34 17.76 -11.93
CA ALA A 68 2.53 18.01 -11.11
C ALA A 68 3.67 18.56 -11.96
N ARG A 69 3.89 18.03 -13.18
CA ARG A 69 4.91 18.52 -14.11
C ARG A 69 4.66 19.95 -14.57
N ARG A 70 3.40 20.32 -14.83
CA ARG A 70 3.04 21.69 -15.21
C ARG A 70 3.26 22.69 -14.07
N GLU A 71 2.98 22.28 -12.82
CA GLU A 71 3.06 23.17 -11.66
C GLU A 71 4.47 23.27 -11.07
N PHE A 72 5.19 22.16 -10.99
CA PHE A 72 6.48 22.07 -10.29
C PHE A 72 7.68 21.85 -11.22
N GLY A 73 7.47 21.80 -12.53
CA GLY A 73 8.50 21.45 -13.51
C GLY A 73 8.83 19.96 -13.51
N GLY A 74 10.06 19.62 -13.92
CA GLY A 74 10.49 18.22 -14.01
C GLY A 74 10.61 17.50 -12.65
N PRO A 75 10.97 16.20 -12.68
CA PRO A 75 11.44 15.49 -11.49
C PRO A 75 12.58 16.24 -10.82
N ILE A 76 12.58 16.27 -9.48
CA ILE A 76 13.74 16.74 -8.72
C ILE A 76 14.93 15.79 -8.93
N GLU A 77 16.14 16.21 -8.55
CA GLU A 77 17.33 15.38 -8.65
C GLU A 77 17.09 14.00 -8.03
N SER A 78 17.43 12.94 -8.77
CA SER A 78 17.24 11.51 -8.42
C SER A 78 15.80 11.05 -8.18
N ALA A 79 14.79 11.86 -8.53
CA ALA A 79 13.42 11.41 -8.72
C ALA A 79 13.17 11.01 -10.17
N ARG A 80 12.22 10.11 -10.38
CA ARG A 80 11.74 9.66 -11.70
C ARG A 80 10.52 10.46 -12.16
N PHE A 81 9.70 10.91 -11.23
CA PHE A 81 8.42 11.58 -11.50
C PHE A 81 8.38 13.00 -10.91
N ALA A 82 7.63 13.89 -11.57
CA ALA A 82 7.42 15.27 -11.12
C ALA A 82 6.58 15.33 -9.84
N ILE A 83 5.77 14.33 -9.53
CA ILE A 83 5.02 14.27 -8.27
C ILE A 83 5.90 13.92 -7.06
N GLU A 84 7.08 13.34 -7.24
CA GLU A 84 7.92 12.92 -6.11
C GLU A 84 8.45 14.14 -5.33
N SER A 85 8.46 14.01 -4.00
CA SER A 85 8.98 15.03 -3.08
C SER A 85 10.09 14.47 -2.20
N ARG A 86 10.83 15.37 -1.55
CA ARG A 86 11.81 15.05 -0.50
C ARG A 86 11.51 15.83 0.76
N ALA A 87 11.15 15.10 1.81
CA ALA A 87 11.14 15.64 3.16
C ALA A 87 12.58 15.60 3.72
N PRO A 88 13.14 16.73 4.21
CA PRO A 88 14.47 16.73 4.82
C PRO A 88 14.57 15.71 5.97
N GLY A 89 15.65 14.93 5.98
CA GLY A 89 15.93 13.96 7.03
C GLY A 89 15.00 12.74 7.06
N ARG A 90 14.13 12.55 6.06
CA ARG A 90 13.23 11.39 5.96
C ARG A 90 13.37 10.70 4.62
N ARG A 91 13.10 9.39 4.60
CA ARG A 91 13.15 8.57 3.40
C ARG A 91 11.99 8.94 2.48
N PRO A 92 12.24 9.17 1.18
CA PRO A 92 11.17 9.43 0.23
C PRO A 92 10.27 8.21 0.12
N VAL A 93 8.98 8.45 -0.15
CA VAL A 93 8.07 7.41 -0.62
C VAL A 93 8.44 7.06 -2.07
N LEU A 94 8.38 5.78 -2.42
CA LEU A 94 8.71 5.31 -3.76
C LEU A 94 7.50 5.43 -4.68
N VAL A 95 7.58 6.27 -5.70
CA VAL A 95 6.60 6.24 -6.80
C VAL A 95 7.06 5.20 -7.82
N ALA A 96 6.45 4.03 -7.79
CA ALA A 96 6.80 2.88 -8.61
C ALA A 96 6.39 3.05 -10.08
N GLY A 97 5.32 3.82 -10.35
CA GLY A 97 4.87 4.06 -11.71
C GLY A 97 3.67 4.98 -11.83
N VAL A 98 3.26 5.18 -13.08
CA VAL A 98 2.02 5.85 -13.44
C VAL A 98 1.01 4.85 -13.99
N PHE A 99 -0.28 5.15 -13.86
CA PHE A 99 -1.35 4.39 -14.50
C PHE A 99 -2.28 5.32 -15.27
N SER A 100 -2.80 4.84 -16.40
CA SER A 100 -3.78 5.59 -17.16
C SER A 100 -5.18 5.37 -16.62
N ARG A 101 -6.02 6.39 -16.79
CA ARG A 101 -7.44 6.37 -16.46
C ARG A 101 -8.30 6.75 -17.66
N ASP A 102 -7.69 6.87 -18.83
CA ASP A 102 -8.35 7.15 -20.09
C ASP A 102 -9.10 5.91 -20.59
N GLY A 103 -10.17 6.15 -21.34
CA GLY A 103 -11.02 5.09 -21.86
C GLY A 103 -12.19 4.72 -20.94
N PRO A 104 -12.81 3.54 -21.17
CA PRO A 104 -14.03 3.14 -20.48
C PRO A 104 -13.80 2.90 -18.97
N PRO A 105 -14.85 2.95 -18.14
CA PRO A 105 -14.77 2.61 -16.73
C PRO A 105 -14.06 1.27 -16.50
N SER A 106 -12.95 1.34 -15.78
CA SER A 106 -12.04 0.22 -15.56
C SER A 106 -11.90 -0.08 -14.06
N ARG A 107 -11.51 -1.31 -13.71
CA ARG A 107 -11.27 -1.75 -12.33
C ARG A 107 -9.77 -1.76 -12.00
N PRO A 108 -9.39 -1.59 -10.71
CA PRO A 108 -8.01 -1.74 -10.28
C PRO A 108 -7.54 -3.19 -10.48
N LEU A 109 -6.32 -3.35 -10.99
CA LEU A 109 -5.57 -4.59 -11.06
C LEU A 109 -4.26 -4.40 -10.31
N LEU A 110 -4.03 -5.24 -9.29
CA LEU A 110 -2.79 -5.33 -8.56
C LEU A 110 -2.16 -6.70 -8.83
N ILE A 111 -0.90 -6.70 -9.27
CA ILE A 111 -0.11 -7.91 -9.47
C ILE A 111 0.96 -7.97 -8.38
N LEU A 112 0.98 -9.08 -7.66
CA LEU A 112 1.91 -9.37 -6.57
C LEU A 112 2.83 -10.53 -6.97
N GLN A 113 4.06 -10.52 -6.48
CA GLN A 113 4.98 -11.65 -6.62
C GLN A 113 4.53 -12.81 -5.72
N ALA A 114 4.45 -14.02 -6.26
CA ALA A 114 4.21 -15.20 -5.44
C ALA A 114 5.35 -15.42 -4.43
N GLY A 115 5.02 -15.86 -3.21
CA GLY A 115 5.99 -16.08 -2.16
C GLY A 115 6.33 -14.81 -1.39
N THR A 116 7.04 -13.85 -2.01
CA THR A 116 7.44 -12.61 -1.29
C THR A 116 6.30 -11.61 -1.10
N HIS A 117 5.23 -11.74 -1.90
CA HIS A 117 4.07 -10.83 -1.98
C HIS A 117 4.40 -9.39 -2.38
N GLU A 118 5.59 -9.14 -2.92
CA GLU A 118 5.98 -7.80 -3.33
C GLU A 118 5.08 -7.26 -4.44
N PRO A 119 4.67 -5.98 -4.37
CA PRO A 119 3.89 -5.36 -5.42
C PRO A 119 4.73 -5.17 -6.69
N LEU A 120 4.31 -5.80 -7.78
CA LEU A 120 5.00 -5.73 -9.06
C LEU A 120 4.39 -4.66 -9.97
N ARG A 121 3.06 -4.59 -10.02
CA ARG A 121 2.34 -3.69 -10.93
C ARG A 121 0.98 -3.31 -10.38
N PHE A 122 0.62 -2.04 -10.57
CA PHE A 122 -0.75 -1.54 -10.47
C PHE A 122 -1.19 -1.02 -11.83
N ALA A 123 -2.44 -1.27 -12.20
CA ALA A 123 -3.07 -0.73 -13.40
C ALA A 123 -4.57 -0.57 -13.20
N MET A 124 -5.19 0.21 -14.07
CA MET A 124 -6.64 0.23 -14.25
C MET A 124 -6.96 -0.49 -15.58
N THR A 125 -7.85 -1.48 -15.55
CA THR A 125 -8.17 -2.29 -16.75
C THR A 125 -9.64 -2.70 -16.80
N THR A 126 -10.21 -2.80 -18.01
CA THR A 126 -11.50 -3.45 -18.25
C THR A 126 -11.38 -4.96 -18.38
N ASP A 127 -10.23 -5.45 -18.84
CA ASP A 127 -9.94 -6.86 -19.04
C ASP A 127 -8.64 -7.25 -18.32
N PRO A 128 -8.69 -7.70 -17.06
CA PRO A 128 -7.50 -8.15 -16.35
C PRO A 128 -6.90 -9.42 -16.96
N ARG A 129 -7.71 -10.28 -17.61
CA ARG A 129 -7.22 -11.54 -18.20
C ARG A 129 -6.31 -11.28 -19.39
N SER A 130 -6.54 -10.21 -20.15
CA SER A 130 -5.65 -9.79 -21.25
C SER A 130 -4.19 -9.60 -20.82
N THR A 131 -3.94 -9.31 -19.54
CA THR A 131 -2.59 -9.08 -18.99
C THR A 131 -1.92 -10.34 -18.46
N ILE A 132 -2.64 -11.47 -18.39
CA ILE A 132 -2.20 -12.71 -17.75
C ILE A 132 -1.90 -13.75 -18.83
N ALA A 133 -0.63 -14.15 -18.95
CA ALA A 133 -0.21 -15.15 -19.93
C ALA A 133 -0.74 -16.55 -19.62
N GLN A 134 -0.77 -16.94 -18.34
CA GLN A 134 -1.31 -18.22 -17.89
C GLN A 134 -1.93 -18.08 -16.50
N ILE A 135 -3.15 -18.60 -16.35
CA ILE A 135 -3.83 -18.72 -15.06
C ILE A 135 -3.60 -20.16 -14.56
N LYS A 136 -2.95 -20.30 -13.40
CA LYS A 136 -2.76 -21.60 -12.74
C LYS A 136 -3.98 -21.97 -11.89
N GLU A 137 -4.53 -20.98 -11.20
CA GLU A 137 -5.65 -21.11 -10.30
C GLU A 137 -6.41 -19.79 -10.27
N GLU A 138 -7.71 -19.84 -10.07
CA GLU A 138 -8.58 -18.67 -10.00
C GLU A 138 -9.58 -18.84 -8.86
N HIS A 139 -9.61 -17.84 -7.99
CA HIS A 139 -10.50 -17.77 -6.83
C HIS A 139 -11.30 -16.48 -6.85
N ALA A 140 -12.60 -16.58 -6.59
CA ALA A 140 -13.45 -15.44 -6.35
C ALA A 140 -13.49 -15.15 -4.84
N TYR A 141 -13.08 -13.94 -4.46
CA TYR A 141 -13.18 -13.45 -3.09
C TYR A 141 -14.40 -12.54 -2.95
N VAL A 142 -14.98 -12.52 -1.76
CA VAL A 142 -16.00 -11.55 -1.36
C VAL A 142 -15.38 -10.49 -0.47
N LEU A 143 -15.93 -9.28 -0.52
CA LEU A 143 -15.55 -8.21 0.41
C LEU A 143 -16.26 -8.43 1.74
N ASP A 144 -15.51 -8.29 2.83
CA ASP A 144 -16.03 -8.33 4.19
C ASP A 144 -15.60 -7.06 4.95
N ASP A 145 -16.29 -6.74 6.03
CA ASP A 145 -15.91 -5.61 6.87
C ASP A 145 -14.57 -5.89 7.57
N TYR A 146 -13.67 -4.92 7.51
CA TYR A 146 -12.39 -5.00 8.21
C TYR A 146 -12.59 -5.16 9.73
N GLU A 147 -13.66 -4.60 10.29
CA GLU A 147 -13.98 -4.69 11.72
C GLU A 147 -14.24 -6.14 12.18
N ALA A 148 -14.55 -7.07 11.26
CA ALA A 148 -14.67 -8.49 11.59
C ALA A 148 -13.36 -9.06 12.17
N LEU A 149 -12.20 -8.51 11.79
CA LEU A 149 -10.89 -8.93 12.31
C LEU A 149 -10.69 -8.58 13.80
N ASP A 150 -11.48 -7.66 14.35
CA ASP A 150 -11.49 -7.36 15.79
C ASP A 150 -12.43 -8.28 16.60
N HIS A 151 -13.25 -9.07 15.91
CA HIS A 151 -14.29 -9.92 16.49
C HIS A 151 -14.26 -11.32 15.86
N MET A 152 -13.08 -11.93 15.82
CA MET A 152 -12.87 -13.26 15.26
C MET A 152 -13.30 -14.34 16.26
N PRO A 153 -13.97 -15.43 15.83
CA PRO A 153 -14.30 -16.54 16.72
C PRO A 153 -13.05 -17.17 17.35
N PHE A 154 -13.03 -17.30 18.68
CA PHE A 154 -11.91 -17.90 19.43
C PHE A 154 -12.39 -18.51 20.74
N GLU A 155 -12.04 -19.79 20.98
CA GLU A 155 -12.33 -20.53 22.24
C GLU A 155 -13.76 -20.38 22.79
N GLY A 156 -14.78 -20.44 21.92
CA GLY A 156 -16.18 -20.32 22.33
C GLY A 156 -16.66 -18.88 22.57
N GLY A 157 -15.82 -17.88 22.29
CA GLY A 157 -16.16 -16.46 22.28
C GLY A 157 -15.58 -15.75 21.05
N TYR A 158 -15.22 -14.48 21.24
CA TYR A 158 -14.61 -13.63 20.20
C TYR A 158 -13.34 -12.98 20.72
N ALA A 159 -12.35 -12.84 19.86
CA ALA A 159 -11.10 -12.15 20.13
C ALA A 159 -10.69 -11.27 18.93
N SER A 160 -9.92 -10.22 19.20
CA SER A 160 -9.28 -9.47 18.13
C SER A 160 -8.09 -10.26 17.60
N MET A 161 -7.88 -10.19 16.29
CA MET A 161 -6.66 -10.64 15.62
C MET A 161 -5.42 -9.86 16.10
N PHE A 162 -5.62 -8.66 16.65
CA PHE A 162 -4.57 -7.71 16.98
C PHE A 162 -4.42 -7.51 18.49
N GLY A 163 -3.17 -7.39 18.93
CA GLY A 163 -2.83 -6.97 20.28
C GLY A 163 -3.11 -5.48 20.52
N PRO A 164 -2.95 -5.00 21.76
CA PRO A 164 -3.15 -3.59 22.12
C PRO A 164 -2.16 -2.63 21.45
N ASP A 165 -1.03 -3.15 20.96
CA ASP A 165 -0.03 -2.45 20.16
C ASP A 165 -0.35 -2.42 18.66
N GLY A 166 -1.45 -3.05 18.26
CA GLY A 166 -1.88 -3.20 16.87
C GLY A 166 -1.13 -4.28 16.10
N LEU A 167 -0.24 -5.05 16.73
CA LEU A 167 0.46 -6.16 16.08
C LEU A 167 -0.44 -7.39 16.03
N VAL A 168 -0.38 -8.15 14.93
CA VAL A 168 -1.10 -9.43 14.82
C VAL A 168 -0.52 -10.41 15.85
N HIS A 169 -1.40 -11.07 16.61
CA HIS A 169 -0.98 -12.02 17.63
C HIS A 169 -0.10 -13.14 17.06
N ASN A 170 0.98 -13.45 17.79
CA ASN A 170 1.94 -14.52 17.47
C ASN A 170 2.66 -14.39 16.10
N ALA A 171 2.47 -13.31 15.34
CA ALA A 171 3.01 -13.14 13.99
C ALA A 171 4.43 -12.53 13.94
N GLY A 172 5.21 -12.64 15.01
CA GLY A 172 6.58 -12.14 15.05
C GLY A 172 7.48 -12.87 14.05
N ARG A 173 8.45 -12.15 13.47
CA ARG A 173 9.42 -12.70 12.50
C ARG A 173 10.85 -12.57 13.02
N ALA A 174 11.77 -13.41 12.56
CA ALA A 174 13.18 -13.31 12.93
C ALA A 174 13.77 -11.94 12.50
N GLU A 175 13.25 -11.37 11.42
CA GLU A 175 13.50 -9.99 10.97
C GLU A 175 13.31 -8.96 12.08
N GLY A 176 12.31 -9.14 12.95
CA GLY A 176 12.03 -8.25 14.07
C GLY A 176 13.19 -8.16 15.07
N TYR A 177 13.85 -9.29 15.37
CA TYR A 177 15.03 -9.31 16.23
C TYR A 177 16.26 -8.71 15.53
N LEU A 178 16.43 -9.00 14.24
CA LEU A 178 17.56 -8.49 13.44
C LEU A 178 17.52 -6.96 13.29
N LEU A 179 16.32 -6.40 13.13
CA LEU A 179 16.12 -4.97 12.91
C LEU A 179 15.79 -4.18 14.18
N ALA A 180 15.68 -4.83 15.34
CA ALA A 180 15.46 -4.14 16.63
C ALA A 180 16.46 -3.00 16.91
N PRO A 181 17.78 -3.11 16.61
CA PRO A 181 18.74 -2.03 16.83
C PRO A 181 18.46 -0.76 16.02
N THR A 182 17.63 -0.84 14.96
CA THR A 182 17.25 0.31 14.14
C THR A 182 16.12 1.14 14.76
N GLY A 183 15.51 0.65 15.85
CA GLY A 183 14.36 1.28 16.50
C GLY A 183 13.01 0.92 15.87
N MET A 184 12.99 0.05 14.86
CA MET A 184 11.75 -0.46 14.27
C MET A 184 10.99 -1.36 15.25
N LEU A 185 9.68 -1.17 15.36
CA LEU A 185 8.82 -1.99 16.22
C LEU A 185 8.48 -3.31 15.52
N SER A 186 9.05 -4.44 15.96
CA SER A 186 8.74 -5.78 15.44
C SER A 186 8.67 -5.86 13.91
N ALA A 187 9.81 -5.62 13.27
CA ALA A 187 9.89 -5.63 11.80
C ALA A 187 9.36 -6.94 11.20
N GLY A 188 8.61 -6.81 10.11
CA GLY A 188 7.97 -7.93 9.43
C GLY A 188 6.66 -8.42 10.06
N GLN A 189 6.37 -8.11 11.33
CA GLN A 189 5.11 -8.50 11.97
C GLN A 189 3.95 -7.65 11.41
N PRO A 190 2.88 -8.29 10.87
CA PRO A 190 1.73 -7.55 10.36
C PRO A 190 1.00 -6.74 11.42
N ARG A 191 0.37 -5.64 10.98
CA ARG A 191 -0.24 -4.63 11.85
C ARG A 191 -1.69 -4.34 11.47
N LYS A 192 -2.47 -3.93 12.45
CA LYS A 192 -3.83 -3.39 12.32
C LYS A 192 -3.82 -2.09 11.53
N ARG A 193 -4.85 -1.87 10.72
CA ARG A 193 -5.15 -0.55 10.12
C ARG A 193 -5.15 0.52 11.21
N GLY A 194 -4.56 1.67 10.94
CA GLY A 194 -4.34 2.76 11.90
C GLY A 194 -3.02 2.67 12.67
N THR A 195 -2.35 1.52 12.65
CA THR A 195 -1.07 1.31 13.37
C THR A 195 0.10 0.96 12.45
N GLN A 196 -0.19 0.75 11.17
CA GLN A 196 0.82 0.47 10.15
C GLN A 196 1.79 1.65 10.03
N ARG A 197 3.08 1.33 10.12
CA ARG A 197 4.17 2.28 9.90
C ARG A 197 4.90 1.92 8.63
N VAL A 198 5.19 2.91 7.79
CA VAL A 198 5.79 2.70 6.47
C VAL A 198 7.11 3.45 6.36
N ARG A 199 7.94 3.00 5.41
CA ARG A 199 9.26 3.57 5.12
C ARG A 199 10.16 3.58 6.37
N TRP A 200 10.50 2.39 6.86
CA TRP A 200 11.37 2.21 8.05
C TRP A 200 10.80 2.84 9.33
N ASP A 201 9.50 2.64 9.55
CA ASP A 201 8.74 3.18 10.68
C ASP A 201 8.70 4.72 10.81
N GLU A 202 9.22 5.44 9.81
CA GLU A 202 9.29 6.90 9.82
C GLU A 202 7.91 7.53 9.70
N TYR A 203 6.97 6.93 8.98
CA TYR A 203 5.64 7.47 8.71
C TYR A 203 4.53 6.55 9.22
N LEU A 204 3.42 7.11 9.68
CA LEU A 204 2.18 6.37 9.88
C LEU A 204 1.43 6.29 8.54
N PHE A 205 1.01 5.09 8.14
CA PHE A 205 0.32 4.88 6.88
C PHE A 205 -0.98 5.67 6.81
N ASP A 206 -1.76 5.65 7.90
CA ASP A 206 -3.04 6.35 8.00
C ASP A 206 -2.93 7.80 8.50
N ASP A 207 -1.73 8.39 8.52
CA ASP A 207 -1.59 9.83 8.74
C ASP A 207 -2.30 10.58 7.59
N PRO A 208 -3.33 11.40 7.88
CA PRO A 208 -4.06 12.15 6.86
C PRO A 208 -3.21 13.24 6.17
N THR A 209 -1.94 13.41 6.56
CA THR A 209 -0.99 14.32 5.94
C THR A 209 0.15 13.59 5.21
N LEU A 210 0.20 12.26 5.24
CA LEU A 210 1.25 11.45 4.60
C LEU A 210 1.52 11.87 3.15
N LEU A 211 0.48 11.91 2.32
CA LEU A 211 0.60 12.26 0.91
C LEU A 211 1.14 13.68 0.70
N SER A 212 0.65 14.66 1.47
CA SER A 212 1.15 16.05 1.39
C SER A 212 2.57 16.21 1.91
N GLN A 213 3.02 15.34 2.83
CA GLN A 213 4.39 15.34 3.33
C GLN A 213 5.37 14.68 2.36
N THR A 214 4.90 13.76 1.51
CA THR A 214 5.76 12.85 0.73
C THR A 214 5.66 13.03 -0.77
N LEU A 215 4.64 13.74 -1.27
CA LEU A 215 4.42 14.01 -2.68
C LEU A 215 4.19 15.52 -2.93
N ARG A 216 4.63 16.00 -4.09
CA ARG A 216 4.29 17.32 -4.64
C ARG A 216 2.90 17.25 -5.26
N ILE A 217 1.87 17.39 -4.43
CA ILE A 217 0.47 17.33 -4.85
C ILE A 217 0.10 18.65 -5.58
N PRO A 218 -0.25 18.63 -6.87
CA PRO A 218 -0.61 19.84 -7.61
C PRO A 218 -1.95 20.41 -7.13
N ARG A 219 -2.08 21.73 -7.16
CA ARG A 219 -3.29 22.43 -6.72
C ARG A 219 -4.52 22.07 -7.55
N ALA A 220 -4.35 21.64 -8.79
CA ALA A 220 -5.46 21.16 -9.64
C ALA A 220 -6.14 19.91 -9.05
N PHE A 221 -5.36 18.99 -8.48
CA PHE A 221 -5.90 17.81 -7.77
C PHE A 221 -6.68 18.23 -6.54
N GLU A 222 -6.17 19.24 -5.83
CA GLU A 222 -6.76 19.77 -4.62
C GLU A 222 -8.02 20.60 -4.82
N ARG A 223 -8.08 21.38 -5.90
CA ARG A 223 -9.18 22.30 -6.20
C ARG A 223 -10.22 21.70 -7.13
N GLY A 224 -9.92 20.60 -7.80
CA GLY A 224 -10.68 20.12 -8.95
C GLY A 224 -10.41 21.03 -10.14
N SER A 225 -10.46 20.48 -11.34
CA SER A 225 -10.51 21.25 -12.58
C SER A 225 -11.78 22.10 -12.57
N THR A 226 -11.67 23.35 -12.13
CA THR A 226 -12.47 24.41 -12.73
C THR A 226 -11.84 24.66 -14.09
N GLU A 227 -12.51 24.15 -15.13
CA GLU A 227 -12.48 24.83 -16.42
C GLU A 227 -12.95 26.29 -16.24
#